data_AF-A0A9P8P2D0-F1
#
_entry.id   AF-A0A9P8P2D0-F1
#
_cell.length_a   1.000
_cell.length_b   1.000
_cell.length_c   1.000
_cell.angle_alpha   90.00
_cell.angle_beta   90.00
_cell.angle_gamma   90.00
#
_symmetry.space_group_name_H-M   'P 1'
#
loop_
_entity.id
_entity.type
_entity.pdbx_description
1 polymer ?
#
loop_
_entity_poly.entity_id
_entity_poly.type
_entity_poly.pdbx_seq_one_letter_code
_entity_poly.pdbx_strand_id
1 'polypeptide(L)'
;MSLSPDTSGDHANVIQLSKPFLSKEEIEYMFRNSLADETQVRTYNDKKKEVFQFLCQLVKVLKFPTKILQSCFYYYQRFYMFNDFGKYGNLHYDVGLTALFVSLKQNDYIKKLSLVISEAYKLRNIAAGPQEQDEYRKRLLAMEKKFMEFEAFDFRYFMIEELLIKYAKYFRIPKEVCFLSWSMLNDLYATELPLQWPSNFNSVVVLKSSLLVWNEINAERRVERVINEREVSVNARKEETSNAVSELLDYYMHNYEASFMKQALDQLNIQLDSKHIINNVILNIKIGLHQDERARPPKRQRNLDDDLFFKLRDYDVGKTSSIRFLYSKKMYLDEVSQYPSEKAKAPPKQAPPPQNRPKNRPQAPHTPNNEHPKRPRPHQSYQSPNHHPGPRKNFKKNYNPSFTNNRKRPQDRAFEK
;
A
#
# COMPACT_ATOMS: atom_id res chain seq x y z
N MET A 1 -10.92 13.22 0.51
CA MET A 1 -11.00 11.79 0.18
C MET A 1 -12.23 11.16 0.83
N SER A 2 -12.73 11.75 1.92
CA SER A 2 -14.10 11.60 2.38
C SER A 2 -14.72 12.97 2.65
N LEU A 3 -16.02 13.12 2.40
CA LEU A 3 -16.77 14.35 2.67
C LEU A 3 -18.15 14.00 3.25
N SER A 4 -18.61 14.81 4.21
CA SER A 4 -20.02 14.86 4.61
C SER A 4 -20.66 16.05 3.90
N PRO A 5 -21.54 15.85 2.89
CA PRO A 5 -22.16 16.95 2.17
C PRO A 5 -23.29 17.63 2.95
N ASP A 6 -23.82 17.00 3.99
CA ASP A 6 -24.93 17.52 4.81
C ASP A 6 -24.48 17.69 6.27
N THR A 7 -24.14 18.91 6.64
CA THR A 7 -23.89 19.35 8.03
C THR A 7 -25.12 20.01 8.66
N SER A 8 -26.23 20.12 7.92
CA SER A 8 -27.40 20.93 8.29
C SER A 8 -28.71 20.15 8.46
N GLY A 9 -28.65 18.86 8.79
CA GLY A 9 -29.80 18.06 9.21
C GLY A 9 -29.37 16.79 9.96
N ASP A 10 -30.32 16.13 10.63
CA ASP A 10 -30.14 14.93 11.49
C ASP A 10 -29.52 13.68 10.81
N HIS A 11 -29.15 13.76 9.52
CA HIS A 11 -28.62 12.64 8.74
C HIS A 11 -27.37 13.06 7.93
N ALA A 12 -26.20 12.55 8.33
CA ALA A 12 -24.91 12.82 7.69
C ALA A 12 -24.63 11.84 6.55
N ASN A 13 -24.81 12.24 5.30
CA ASN A 13 -24.38 11.43 4.16
C ASN A 13 -22.85 11.43 4.10
N VAL A 14 -22.17 10.29 3.90
CA VAL A 14 -20.70 10.27 3.75
C VAL A 14 -20.34 9.62 2.43
N ILE A 15 -19.54 10.33 1.61
CA ILE A 15 -19.01 9.81 0.36
C ILE A 15 -17.51 9.63 0.51
N GLN A 16 -17.03 8.40 0.38
CA GLN A 16 -15.61 8.05 0.52
C GLN A 16 -15.06 7.47 -0.79
N LEU A 17 -13.96 8.06 -1.28
CA LEU A 17 -13.14 7.46 -2.33
C LEU A 17 -12.21 6.41 -1.71
N SER A 18 -12.20 5.19 -2.27
CA SER A 18 -11.22 4.17 -1.90
C SER A 18 -9.80 4.68 -2.09
N LYS A 19 -8.97 4.48 -1.06
CA LYS A 19 -7.56 4.86 -1.04
C LYS A 19 -6.74 3.72 -0.44
N PRO A 20 -6.37 2.70 -1.23
CA PRO A 20 -5.63 1.55 -0.73
C PRO A 20 -4.18 1.87 -0.37
N PHE A 21 -3.60 2.90 -1.01
CA PHE A 21 -2.21 3.33 -0.81
C PHE A 21 -2.13 4.74 -0.20
N LEU A 22 -1.22 4.92 0.75
CA LEU A 22 -1.06 6.12 1.57
C LEU A 22 0.39 6.58 1.56
N SER A 23 0.66 7.88 1.61
CA SER A 23 2.04 8.31 1.80
C SER A 23 2.52 8.00 3.21
N LYS A 24 3.84 7.96 3.41
CA LYS A 24 4.42 7.76 4.74
C LYS A 24 3.91 8.80 5.76
N GLU A 25 3.80 10.07 5.35
CA GLU A 25 3.28 11.14 6.20
C GLU A 25 1.79 10.95 6.56
N GLU A 26 1.00 10.39 5.64
CA GLU A 26 -0.41 10.07 5.89
C GLU A 26 -0.55 8.89 6.86
N ILE A 27 0.30 7.87 6.73
CA ILE A 27 0.38 6.72 7.64
C ILE A 27 0.75 7.19 9.05
N GLU A 28 1.82 7.97 9.18
CA GLU A 28 2.26 8.54 10.46
C GLU A 28 1.18 9.42 11.09
N TYR A 29 0.44 10.19 10.30
CA TYR A 29 -0.69 10.98 10.80
C TYR A 29 -1.83 10.10 11.33
N MET A 30 -2.23 9.05 10.60
CA MET A 30 -3.30 8.17 11.06
C MET A 30 -2.91 7.36 12.30
N PHE A 31 -1.67 6.87 12.36
CA PHE A 31 -1.19 6.21 13.57
C PHE A 31 -1.12 7.15 14.77
N ARG A 32 -0.72 8.43 14.61
CA ARG A 32 -0.80 9.41 15.70
C ARG A 32 -2.23 9.66 16.19
N ASN A 33 -3.23 9.59 15.31
CA ASN A 33 -4.63 9.74 15.71
C ASN A 33 -5.16 8.48 16.42
N SER A 34 -4.66 7.30 16.07
CA SER A 34 -5.09 6.03 16.64
C SER A 34 -4.29 5.59 17.87
N LEU A 35 -3.06 6.07 18.03
CA LEU A 35 -2.12 5.73 19.09
C LEU A 35 -1.82 7.03 19.84
N ALA A 36 -2.40 7.19 21.02
CA ALA A 36 -2.42 8.48 21.71
C ALA A 36 -1.02 8.95 22.17
N ASP A 37 -0.11 8.03 22.45
CA ASP A 37 1.21 8.31 23.02
C ASP A 37 2.27 7.27 22.59
N GLU A 38 3.54 7.56 22.91
CA GLU A 38 4.69 6.68 22.61
C GLU A 38 4.59 5.30 23.27
N THR A 39 3.93 5.20 24.43
CA THR A 39 3.72 3.92 25.14
C THR A 39 2.78 3.03 24.34
N GLN A 40 1.71 3.58 23.77
CA GLN A 40 0.82 2.86 22.87
C GLN A 40 1.52 2.47 21.57
N VAL A 41 2.38 3.32 21.01
CA VAL A 41 3.18 2.98 19.81
C VAL A 41 4.05 1.76 20.09
N ARG A 42 4.77 1.73 21.21
CA ARG A 42 5.59 0.58 21.61
C ARG A 42 4.75 -0.68 21.80
N THR A 43 3.65 -0.56 22.55
CA THR A 43 2.73 -1.67 22.82
C THR A 43 2.10 -2.22 21.54
N TYR A 44 1.74 -1.35 20.59
CA TYR A 44 1.23 -1.75 19.29
C TYR A 44 2.28 -2.54 18.51
N ASN A 45 3.53 -2.07 18.47
CA ASN A 45 4.60 -2.78 17.77
C ASN A 45 4.90 -4.16 18.37
N ASP A 46 4.92 -4.27 19.69
CA ASP A 46 5.09 -5.56 20.39
C ASP A 46 3.94 -6.53 20.06
N LYS A 47 2.69 -6.07 20.19
CA LYS A 47 1.50 -6.87 19.85
C LYS A 47 1.43 -7.23 18.36
N LYS A 48 1.82 -6.31 17.46
CA LYS A 48 1.90 -6.58 16.01
C LYS A 48 2.88 -7.71 15.73
N LYS A 49 4.07 -7.66 16.33
CA LYS A 49 5.08 -8.72 16.18
C LYS A 49 4.57 -10.07 16.70
N GLU A 50 3.97 -10.08 17.88
CA GLU A 50 3.36 -11.27 18.48
C GLU A 50 2.26 -11.87 17.58
N VAL A 51 1.32 -11.05 17.11
CA VAL A 51 0.23 -11.49 16.23
C VAL A 51 0.75 -12.01 14.90
N PHE A 52 1.73 -11.37 14.29
CA PHE A 52 2.28 -11.82 13.01
C PHE A 52 2.99 -13.17 13.13
N GLN A 53 3.75 -13.38 14.20
CA GLN A 53 4.36 -14.68 14.49
C GLN A 53 3.30 -15.77 14.71
N PHE A 54 2.26 -15.46 15.50
CA PHE A 54 1.12 -16.35 15.71
C PHE A 54 0.40 -16.71 14.40
N LEU A 55 0.11 -15.72 13.54
CA LEU A 55 -0.57 -15.93 12.26
C LEU A 55 0.27 -16.79 11.30
N CYS A 56 1.60 -16.58 11.26
CA CYS A 56 2.52 -17.44 10.52
C CYS A 56 2.42 -18.91 10.97
N GLN A 57 2.35 -19.18 12.27
CA GLN A 57 2.19 -20.54 12.80
C GLN A 57 0.80 -21.11 12.47
N LEU A 58 -0.25 -20.30 12.63
CA LEU A 58 -1.62 -20.72 12.36
C LEU A 58 -1.85 -21.10 10.90
N VAL A 59 -1.32 -20.31 9.96
CA VAL A 59 -1.38 -20.61 8.52
C VAL A 59 -0.66 -21.93 8.20
N LYS A 60 0.49 -22.21 8.85
CA LYS A 60 1.21 -23.49 8.69
C LYS A 60 0.37 -24.67 9.20
N VAL A 61 -0.19 -24.59 10.41
CA VAL A 61 -1.03 -25.66 10.99
C VAL A 61 -2.29 -25.91 10.16
N LEU A 62 -2.94 -24.84 9.69
CA LEU A 62 -4.13 -24.93 8.84
C LEU A 62 -3.82 -25.35 7.39
N LYS A 63 -2.54 -25.47 7.04
CA LYS A 63 -2.02 -25.80 5.70
C LYS A 63 -2.49 -24.81 4.63
N PHE A 64 -2.55 -23.52 4.99
CA PHE A 64 -2.84 -22.46 4.05
C PHE A 64 -1.56 -21.96 3.37
N PRO A 65 -1.63 -21.48 2.12
CA PRO A 65 -0.46 -20.89 1.46
C PRO A 65 -0.03 -19.58 2.15
N THR A 66 1.28 -19.35 2.21
CA THR A 66 1.87 -18.16 2.85
C THR A 66 1.38 -16.84 2.25
N LYS A 67 1.00 -16.84 0.96
CA LYS A 67 0.47 -15.66 0.26
C LYS A 67 -0.78 -15.05 0.93
N ILE A 68 -1.53 -15.83 1.72
CA ILE A 68 -2.65 -15.34 2.51
C ILE A 68 -2.22 -14.26 3.50
N LEU A 69 -0.99 -14.36 4.03
CA LEU A 69 -0.42 -13.41 4.98
C LEU A 69 -0.28 -12.01 4.37
N GLN A 70 -0.14 -11.88 3.04
CA GLN A 70 -0.07 -10.59 2.37
C GLN A 70 -1.28 -9.71 2.71
N SER A 71 -2.49 -10.23 2.46
CA SER A 71 -3.72 -9.50 2.76
C SER A 71 -3.93 -9.38 4.27
N CYS A 72 -3.56 -10.43 5.01
CA CYS A 72 -3.79 -10.49 6.44
C CYS A 72 -3.01 -9.41 7.20
N PHE A 73 -1.72 -9.27 6.91
CA PHE A 73 -0.87 -8.27 7.55
C PHE A 73 -1.22 -6.85 7.09
N TYR A 74 -1.61 -6.69 5.82
CA TYR A 74 -2.14 -5.43 5.30
C TYR A 74 -3.37 -4.98 6.11
N TYR A 75 -4.38 -5.85 6.23
CA TYR A 75 -5.61 -5.51 6.95
C TYR A 75 -5.40 -5.29 8.44
N TYR A 76 -4.52 -6.07 9.08
CA TYR A 76 -4.21 -5.88 10.50
C TYR A 76 -3.64 -4.49 10.77
N GLN A 77 -2.65 -4.06 9.99
CA GLN A 77 -2.03 -2.74 10.15
C GLN A 77 -3.04 -1.63 9.82
N ARG A 78 -3.78 -1.80 8.74
CA ARG A 78 -4.77 -0.83 8.29
C ARG A 78 -5.96 -0.70 9.24
N PHE A 79 -6.35 -1.76 9.93
CA PHE A 79 -7.37 -1.68 11.00
C PHE A 79 -6.97 -0.63 12.04
N TYR A 80 -5.74 -0.66 12.55
CA TYR A 80 -5.25 0.28 13.55
C TYR A 80 -4.89 1.67 12.99
N MET A 81 -5.12 1.93 11.70
CA MET A 81 -5.10 3.29 11.15
C MET A 81 -6.46 3.99 11.32
N PHE A 82 -7.55 3.22 11.35
CA PHE A 82 -8.92 3.74 11.39
C PHE A 82 -9.63 3.51 12.73
N ASN A 83 -9.02 2.75 13.65
CA ASN A 83 -9.66 2.30 14.88
C ASN A 83 -8.79 2.58 16.10
N ASP A 84 -9.35 3.26 17.09
CA ASP A 84 -8.67 3.59 18.35
C ASP A 84 -8.01 2.36 19.00
N PHE A 85 -6.71 2.46 19.23
CA PHE A 85 -5.94 1.40 19.86
C PHE A 85 -6.29 1.25 21.35
N GLY A 86 -6.71 2.31 22.05
CA GLY A 86 -7.19 2.21 23.42
C GLY A 86 -8.36 1.23 23.55
N LYS A 87 -9.28 1.27 22.59
CA LYS A 87 -10.45 0.36 22.50
C LYS A 87 -10.11 -1.05 22.04
N TYR A 88 -9.24 -1.22 21.04
CA TYR A 88 -9.00 -2.52 20.39
C TYR A 88 -7.64 -3.16 20.69
N GLY A 89 -6.78 -2.51 21.47
CA GLY A 89 -5.43 -3.00 21.77
C GLY A 89 -5.44 -4.35 22.51
N ASN A 90 -6.44 -4.61 23.35
CA ASN A 90 -6.59 -5.91 24.02
C ASN A 90 -7.26 -6.98 23.16
N LEU A 91 -7.76 -6.59 21.98
CA LEU A 91 -8.38 -7.46 20.99
C LEU A 91 -7.45 -7.74 19.79
N HIS A 92 -6.13 -7.53 19.95
CA HIS A 92 -5.14 -7.70 18.87
C HIS A 92 -5.19 -9.10 18.21
N TYR A 93 -5.39 -10.17 18.98
CA TYR A 93 -5.60 -11.50 18.40
C TYR A 93 -6.90 -11.61 17.59
N ASP A 94 -7.99 -10.99 18.05
CA ASP A 94 -9.27 -10.97 17.36
C ASP A 94 -9.18 -10.19 16.04
N VAL A 95 -8.47 -9.05 16.05
CA VAL A 95 -8.15 -8.27 14.86
C VAL A 95 -7.33 -9.13 13.88
N GLY A 96 -6.30 -9.83 14.37
CA GLY A 96 -5.48 -10.74 13.56
C GLY A 96 -6.28 -11.89 12.96
N LEU A 97 -7.12 -12.56 13.74
CA LEU A 97 -7.96 -13.67 13.25
C LEU A 97 -9.05 -13.20 12.29
N THR A 98 -9.63 -12.04 12.53
CA THR A 98 -10.58 -11.41 11.60
C THR A 98 -9.87 -11.07 10.28
N ALA A 99 -8.69 -10.45 10.35
CA ALA A 99 -7.86 -10.15 9.18
C ALA A 99 -7.53 -11.41 8.37
N LEU A 100 -7.18 -12.50 9.05
CA LEU A 100 -6.93 -13.79 8.42
C LEU A 100 -8.20 -14.32 7.73
N PHE A 101 -9.34 -14.29 8.42
CA PHE A 101 -10.59 -14.80 7.87
C PHE A 101 -11.05 -14.03 6.62
N VAL A 102 -10.97 -12.69 6.65
CA VAL A 102 -11.22 -11.85 5.47
C VAL A 102 -10.25 -12.20 4.33
N SER A 103 -8.97 -12.38 4.64
CA SER A 103 -7.95 -12.74 3.66
C SER A 103 -8.19 -14.10 3.01
N LEU A 104 -8.67 -15.07 3.79
CA LEU A 104 -9.01 -16.41 3.30
C LEU A 104 -10.18 -16.35 2.32
N LYS A 105 -11.25 -15.60 2.65
CA LYS A 105 -12.39 -15.38 1.75
C LYS A 105 -11.94 -14.69 0.46
N GLN A 106 -11.11 -13.66 0.57
CA GLN A 106 -10.63 -12.88 -0.58
C GLN A 106 -9.79 -13.71 -1.57
N ASN A 107 -9.17 -14.79 -1.10
CA ASN A 107 -8.30 -15.65 -1.90
C ASN A 107 -8.94 -17.03 -2.20
N ASP A 108 -10.25 -17.19 -2.01
CA ASP A 108 -11.00 -18.44 -2.22
C ASP A 108 -10.55 -19.65 -1.36
N TYR A 109 -9.92 -19.42 -0.21
CA TYR A 109 -9.55 -20.46 0.76
C TYR A 109 -10.60 -20.62 1.86
N ILE A 110 -11.78 -21.11 1.50
CA ILE A 110 -12.93 -21.17 2.41
C ILE A 110 -12.81 -22.36 3.38
N LYS A 111 -12.56 -22.06 4.66
CA LYS A 111 -12.75 -23.01 5.78
C LYS A 111 -13.81 -22.50 6.74
N LYS A 112 -14.44 -23.42 7.48
CA LYS A 112 -15.35 -23.07 8.57
C LYS A 112 -14.58 -22.26 9.63
N LEU A 113 -15.11 -21.09 9.99
CA LEU A 113 -14.48 -20.20 10.97
C LEU A 113 -14.25 -20.91 12.32
N SER A 114 -15.16 -21.81 12.73
CA SER A 114 -15.00 -22.61 13.95
C SER A 114 -13.72 -23.47 13.96
N LEU A 115 -13.32 -24.01 12.81
CA LEU A 115 -12.07 -24.78 12.70
C LEU A 115 -10.85 -23.88 12.84
N VAL A 116 -10.88 -22.69 12.23
CA VAL A 116 -9.81 -21.69 12.38
C VAL A 116 -9.67 -21.26 13.85
N ILE A 117 -10.80 -21.01 14.53
CA ILE A 117 -10.84 -20.67 15.96
C ILE A 117 -10.28 -21.82 16.82
N SER A 118 -10.68 -23.06 16.53
CA SER A 118 -10.20 -24.22 17.30
C SER A 118 -8.69 -24.37 17.24
N GLU A 119 -8.09 -24.26 16.05
CA GLU A 119 -6.63 -24.32 15.91
C GLU A 119 -5.93 -23.09 16.52
N ALA A 120 -6.55 -21.91 16.42
CA ALA A 120 -6.04 -20.71 17.09
C ALA A 120 -5.99 -20.87 18.62
N TYR A 121 -7.04 -21.44 19.22
CA TYR A 121 -7.10 -21.67 20.67
C TYR A 121 -6.08 -22.69 21.13
N LYS A 122 -5.86 -23.76 20.36
CA LYS A 122 -4.79 -24.74 20.63
C LYS A 122 -3.41 -24.08 20.63
N LEU A 123 -3.09 -23.28 19.60
CA LEU A 123 -1.80 -22.59 19.52
C LEU A 123 -1.59 -21.59 20.66
N ARG A 124 -2.67 -20.99 21.16
CA ARG A 124 -2.62 -20.03 22.27
C ARG A 124 -2.80 -20.67 23.65
N ASN A 125 -2.90 -22.00 23.74
CA ASN A 125 -3.17 -22.75 24.96
C ASN A 125 -4.41 -22.23 25.72
N ILE A 126 -5.46 -21.88 24.99
CA ILE A 126 -6.74 -21.42 25.54
C ILE A 126 -7.69 -22.62 25.62
N ALA A 127 -8.08 -23.00 26.83
CA ALA A 127 -9.18 -23.92 27.05
C ALA A 127 -10.50 -23.14 26.99
N ALA A 128 -11.37 -23.50 26.04
CA ALA A 128 -12.67 -22.87 25.94
C ALA A 128 -13.75 -23.87 25.50
N GLY A 129 -14.91 -23.80 26.15
CA GLY A 129 -16.06 -24.62 25.86
C GLY A 129 -16.77 -24.25 24.54
N PRO A 130 -17.73 -25.06 24.06
CA PRO A 130 -18.45 -24.79 22.81
C PRO A 130 -19.19 -23.45 22.80
N GLN A 131 -19.76 -23.03 23.93
CA GLN A 131 -20.47 -21.76 24.05
C GLN A 131 -19.53 -20.56 23.89
N GLU A 132 -18.39 -20.56 24.59
CA GLU A 132 -17.37 -19.51 24.50
C GLU A 132 -16.79 -19.40 23.08
N GLN A 133 -16.61 -20.53 22.39
CA GLN A 133 -16.19 -20.54 20.99
C GLN A 133 -17.25 -19.95 20.05
N ASP A 134 -18.55 -20.18 20.30
CA ASP A 134 -19.61 -19.57 19.49
C ASP A 134 -19.73 -18.06 19.73
N GLU A 135 -19.57 -17.60 20.98
CA GLU A 135 -19.51 -16.17 21.31
C GLU A 135 -18.32 -15.50 20.64
N TYR A 136 -17.15 -16.13 20.69
CA TYR A 136 -15.96 -15.66 19.99
C TYR A 136 -16.19 -15.57 18.48
N ARG A 137 -16.79 -16.60 17.89
CA ARG A 137 -17.16 -16.62 16.46
C ARG A 137 -18.07 -15.45 16.10
N LYS A 138 -19.11 -15.18 16.89
CA LYS A 138 -20.03 -14.02 16.68
C LYS A 138 -19.26 -12.70 16.75
N ARG A 139 -18.32 -12.57 17.70
CA ARG A 139 -17.49 -11.37 17.84
C ARG A 139 -16.60 -11.13 16.62
N LEU A 140 -15.95 -12.18 16.09
CA LEU A 140 -15.15 -12.07 14.86
C LEU A 140 -16.01 -11.68 13.64
N LEU A 141 -17.22 -12.23 13.51
CA LEU A 141 -18.15 -11.86 12.43
C LEU A 141 -18.64 -10.41 12.55
N ALA A 142 -18.87 -9.92 13.76
CA ALA A 142 -19.21 -8.51 13.99
C ALA A 142 -18.03 -7.58 13.64
N MET A 143 -16.80 -8.03 13.92
CA MET A 143 -15.58 -7.29 13.57
C MET A 143 -15.32 -7.31 12.06
N GLU A 144 -15.63 -8.40 11.36
CA GLU A 144 -15.49 -8.53 9.90
C GLU A 144 -16.22 -7.40 9.15
N LYS A 145 -17.42 -7.01 9.59
CA LYS A 145 -18.14 -5.87 8.99
C LYS A 145 -17.28 -4.60 8.96
N LYS A 146 -16.52 -4.33 10.02
CA LYS A 146 -15.63 -3.16 10.12
C LYS A 146 -14.51 -3.22 9.08
N PHE A 147 -13.97 -4.42 8.82
CA PHE A 147 -12.96 -4.65 7.79
C PHE A 147 -13.45 -4.28 6.40
N MET A 148 -14.68 -4.69 6.07
CA MET A 148 -15.28 -4.31 4.80
C MET A 148 -15.42 -2.78 4.67
N GLU A 149 -15.83 -2.12 5.75
CA GLU A 149 -16.10 -0.69 5.76
C GLU A 149 -14.84 0.20 5.69
N PHE A 150 -13.79 -0.07 6.47
CA PHE A 150 -12.56 0.75 6.38
C PHE A 150 -11.80 0.51 5.08
N GLU A 151 -11.95 -0.66 4.46
CA GLU A 151 -11.44 -0.92 3.12
C GLU A 151 -12.28 -0.30 2.00
N ALA A 152 -13.37 0.40 2.33
CA ALA A 152 -14.31 0.91 1.35
C ALA A 152 -14.84 -0.19 0.40
N PHE A 153 -14.89 -1.42 0.87
CA PHE A 153 -15.19 -2.63 0.09
C PHE A 153 -14.27 -2.82 -1.13
N ASP A 154 -13.07 -2.23 -1.13
CA ASP A 154 -12.13 -2.31 -2.25
C ASP A 154 -11.12 -3.46 -2.09
N PHE A 155 -11.45 -4.60 -2.69
CA PHE A 155 -10.63 -5.80 -2.62
C PHE A 155 -9.78 -6.05 -3.87
N ARG A 156 -9.60 -5.04 -4.72
CA ARG A 156 -8.98 -5.20 -6.06
C ARG A 156 -7.45 -5.13 -6.06
N TYR A 157 -6.81 -5.21 -4.89
CA TYR A 157 -5.36 -5.12 -4.81
C TYR A 157 -4.68 -6.40 -5.34
N PHE A 158 -3.55 -6.23 -6.03
CA PHE A 158 -2.86 -7.32 -6.73
C PHE A 158 -1.92 -8.11 -5.82
N MET A 159 -1.71 -9.40 -6.13
CA MET A 159 -0.74 -10.24 -5.42
C MET A 159 0.69 -9.84 -5.81
N ILE A 160 1.52 -9.45 -4.82
CA ILE A 160 2.91 -9.01 -5.07
C ILE A 160 3.77 -10.18 -5.57
N GLU A 161 3.47 -11.39 -5.10
CA GLU A 161 4.17 -12.62 -5.45
C GLU A 161 4.14 -12.93 -6.96
N GLU A 162 2.99 -12.75 -7.62
CA GLU A 162 2.88 -13.03 -9.05
C GLU A 162 3.76 -12.11 -9.90
N LEU A 163 3.80 -10.83 -9.53
CA LEU A 163 4.63 -9.83 -10.19
C LEU A 163 6.11 -10.06 -9.88
N LEU A 164 6.45 -10.45 -8.65
CA LEU A 164 7.81 -10.84 -8.28
C LEU A 164 8.32 -11.97 -9.19
N ILE A 165 7.55 -13.03 -9.37
CA ILE A 165 7.93 -14.17 -10.24
C ILE A 165 8.07 -13.72 -11.70
N LYS A 166 7.15 -12.89 -12.20
CA LYS A 166 7.22 -12.36 -13.57
C LYS A 166 8.47 -11.51 -13.78
N TYR A 167 8.79 -10.62 -12.85
CA TYR A 167 9.95 -9.74 -12.94
C TYR A 167 11.26 -10.52 -12.77
N ALA A 168 11.32 -11.47 -11.85
CA ALA A 168 12.48 -12.34 -11.67
C ALA A 168 12.82 -13.11 -12.96
N LYS A 169 11.79 -13.63 -13.65
CA LYS A 169 11.96 -14.29 -14.96
C LYS A 169 12.41 -13.31 -16.04
N TYR A 170 11.78 -12.14 -16.11
CA TYR A 170 12.11 -11.10 -17.09
C TYR A 170 13.57 -10.64 -16.98
N PHE A 171 14.03 -10.33 -15.76
CA PHE A 171 15.41 -9.91 -15.49
C PHE A 171 16.41 -11.08 -15.38
N ARG A 172 15.96 -12.32 -15.59
CA ARG A 172 16.79 -13.54 -15.53
C ARG A 172 17.59 -13.65 -14.24
N ILE A 173 16.88 -13.51 -13.12
CA ILE A 173 17.45 -13.60 -11.78
C ILE A 173 17.73 -15.09 -11.46
N PRO A 174 18.91 -15.42 -10.88
CA PRO A 174 19.24 -16.78 -10.49
C PRO A 174 18.24 -17.37 -9.48
N LYS A 175 18.10 -18.69 -9.47
CA LYS A 175 17.08 -19.39 -8.68
C LYS A 175 17.23 -19.14 -7.18
N GLU A 176 18.47 -19.10 -6.70
CA GLU A 176 18.84 -18.87 -5.30
C GLU A 176 18.42 -17.47 -4.85
N VAL A 177 18.68 -16.45 -5.69
CA VAL A 177 18.25 -15.07 -5.45
C VAL A 177 16.73 -14.95 -5.55
N CYS A 178 16.08 -15.68 -6.46
CA CYS A 178 14.62 -15.74 -6.52
C CYS A 178 14.01 -16.32 -5.25
N PHE A 179 14.63 -17.36 -4.70
CA PHE A 179 14.19 -17.96 -3.44
C PHE A 179 14.38 -17.00 -2.26
N LEU A 180 15.53 -16.32 -2.18
CA LEU A 180 15.76 -15.25 -1.22
C LEU A 180 14.74 -14.12 -1.38
N SER A 181 14.47 -13.67 -2.61
CA SER A 181 13.46 -12.65 -2.92
C SER A 181 12.08 -13.06 -2.41
N TRP A 182 11.65 -14.30 -2.70
CA TRP A 182 10.35 -14.79 -2.28
C TRP A 182 10.22 -14.82 -0.75
N SER A 183 11.30 -15.17 -0.04
CA SER A 183 11.31 -15.14 1.41
C SER A 183 11.28 -13.72 1.96
N MET A 184 12.11 -12.82 1.42
CA MET A 184 12.09 -11.39 1.79
C MET A 184 10.75 -10.71 1.47
N LEU A 185 10.01 -11.19 0.47
CA LEU A 185 8.65 -10.71 0.18
C LEU A 185 7.69 -11.00 1.35
N ASN A 186 7.81 -12.17 1.99
CA ASN A 186 6.99 -12.50 3.14
C ASN A 186 7.33 -11.63 4.37
N ASP A 187 8.58 -11.18 4.50
CA ASP A 187 8.98 -10.18 5.49
C ASP A 187 8.47 -8.77 5.13
N LEU A 188 8.47 -8.40 3.84
CA LEU A 188 7.93 -7.10 3.39
C LEU A 188 6.46 -6.91 3.79
N TYR A 189 5.67 -7.99 3.84
CA TYR A 189 4.28 -7.89 4.28
C TYR A 189 4.14 -7.41 5.73
N ALA A 190 5.18 -7.58 6.56
CA ALA A 190 5.19 -7.15 7.95
C ALA A 190 5.59 -5.67 8.13
N THR A 191 5.99 -4.98 7.05
CA THR A 191 6.30 -3.54 7.05
C THR A 191 5.09 -2.72 6.58
N GLU A 192 5.25 -1.41 6.49
CA GLU A 192 4.23 -0.50 5.99
C GLU A 192 4.29 -0.33 4.46
N LEU A 193 5.28 -0.92 3.79
CA LEU A 193 5.45 -0.84 2.33
C LEU A 193 4.20 -1.29 1.53
N PRO A 194 3.46 -2.35 1.92
CA PRO A 194 2.19 -2.70 1.27
C PRO A 194 1.09 -1.63 1.41
N LEU A 195 1.15 -0.82 2.46
CA LEU A 195 0.22 0.30 2.69
C LEU A 195 0.63 1.53 1.90
N GLN A 196 1.92 1.65 1.58
CA GLN A 196 2.48 2.78 0.84
C GLN A 196 2.40 2.64 -0.67
N TRP A 197 2.68 1.43 -1.18
CA TRP A 197 3.00 1.23 -2.58
C TRP A 197 2.24 0.07 -3.22
N PRO A 198 1.93 0.17 -4.53
CA PRO A 198 1.27 -0.90 -5.27
C PRO A 198 2.19 -2.09 -5.52
N SER A 199 1.58 -3.21 -5.92
CA SER A 199 2.26 -4.50 -5.95
C SER A 199 3.45 -4.55 -6.92
N ASN A 200 3.36 -3.89 -8.06
CA ASN A 200 4.45 -3.78 -9.03
C ASN A 200 5.68 -3.07 -8.43
N PHE A 201 5.48 -2.04 -7.62
CA PHE A 201 6.56 -1.33 -6.95
C PHE A 201 7.20 -2.23 -5.88
N ASN A 202 6.39 -2.84 -5.01
CA ASN A 202 6.91 -3.72 -3.95
C ASN A 202 7.66 -4.94 -4.50
N SER A 203 7.25 -5.52 -5.64
CA SER A 203 8.00 -6.58 -6.30
C SER A 203 9.40 -6.13 -6.74
N VAL A 204 9.54 -4.90 -7.24
CA VAL A 204 10.83 -4.32 -7.62
C VAL A 204 11.70 -4.07 -6.38
N VAL A 205 11.12 -3.52 -5.31
CA VAL A 205 11.83 -3.28 -4.04
C VAL A 205 12.43 -4.58 -3.53
N VAL A 206 11.65 -5.66 -3.43
CA VAL A 206 12.14 -6.95 -2.94
C VAL A 206 13.23 -7.53 -3.83
N LEU A 207 13.08 -7.47 -5.15
CA LEU A 207 14.12 -7.92 -6.08
C LEU A 207 15.42 -7.16 -5.87
N LYS A 208 15.36 -5.83 -5.76
CA LYS A 208 16.54 -5.01 -5.52
C LYS A 208 17.17 -5.31 -4.16
N SER A 209 16.37 -5.36 -3.10
CA SER A 209 16.86 -5.69 -1.75
C SER A 209 17.56 -7.04 -1.73
N SER A 210 16.97 -8.08 -2.35
CA SER A 210 17.55 -9.42 -2.38
C SER A 210 18.86 -9.49 -3.18
N LEU A 211 18.98 -8.75 -4.29
CA LEU A 211 20.22 -8.67 -5.08
C LEU A 211 21.32 -7.96 -4.29
N LEU A 212 20.98 -6.88 -3.58
CA LEU A 212 21.92 -6.15 -2.73
C LEU A 212 22.43 -7.06 -1.61
N VAL A 213 21.53 -7.70 -0.87
CA VAL A 213 21.87 -8.65 0.22
C VAL A 213 22.69 -9.82 -0.33
N TRP A 214 22.27 -10.41 -1.46
CA TRP A 214 22.99 -11.52 -2.07
C TRP A 214 24.42 -11.15 -2.46
N ASN A 215 24.62 -10.00 -3.09
CA ASN A 215 25.91 -9.54 -3.58
C ASN A 215 26.86 -9.14 -2.46
N GLU A 216 26.32 -8.63 -1.35
CA GLU A 216 27.10 -8.30 -0.16
C GLU A 216 27.54 -9.57 0.60
N ILE A 217 26.68 -10.60 0.64
CA ILE A 217 27.02 -11.90 1.26
C ILE A 217 27.95 -12.74 0.37
N ASN A 218 27.71 -12.76 -0.94
CA ASN A 218 28.40 -13.63 -1.90
C ASN A 218 29.29 -12.82 -2.85
N ALA A 219 30.36 -12.23 -2.33
CA ALA A 219 31.28 -11.40 -3.11
C ALA A 219 31.89 -12.12 -4.33
N GLU A 220 32.09 -13.44 -4.24
CA GLU A 220 32.62 -14.27 -5.34
C GLU A 220 31.58 -14.67 -6.39
N ARG A 221 30.28 -14.64 -6.04
CA ARG A 221 29.16 -15.06 -6.90
C ARG A 221 28.15 -13.92 -7.06
N ARG A 222 28.67 -12.72 -7.30
CA ARG A 222 27.86 -11.52 -7.52
C ARG A 222 27.00 -11.69 -8.77
N VAL A 223 25.78 -11.20 -8.67
CA VAL A 223 24.81 -11.14 -9.75
C VAL A 223 24.75 -9.70 -10.24
N GLU A 224 25.32 -9.45 -11.42
CA GLU A 224 25.41 -8.12 -12.05
C GLU A 224 24.13 -7.74 -12.82
N ARG A 225 22.96 -8.18 -12.32
CA ARG A 225 21.67 -7.85 -12.95
C ARG A 225 21.20 -6.49 -12.45
N VAL A 226 21.01 -5.55 -13.39
CA VAL A 226 20.42 -4.25 -13.10
C VAL A 226 18.91 -4.31 -13.26
N ILE A 227 18.17 -3.97 -12.20
CA ILE A 227 16.71 -3.87 -12.24
C ILE A 227 16.33 -2.46 -12.67
N ASN A 228 15.91 -2.34 -13.93
CA ASN A 228 15.37 -1.11 -14.51
C ASN A 228 13.85 -1.08 -14.34
N GLU A 229 13.36 -0.26 -13.42
CA GLU A 229 11.94 -0.16 -13.05
C GLU A 229 11.06 0.23 -14.24
N ARG A 230 11.60 1.01 -15.18
CA ARG A 230 10.85 1.50 -16.34
C ARG A 230 10.49 0.37 -17.30
N GLU A 231 11.31 -0.67 -17.40
CA GLU A 231 11.05 -1.83 -18.26
C GLU A 231 9.84 -2.64 -17.81
N VAL A 232 9.50 -2.56 -16.52
CA VAL A 232 8.32 -3.23 -15.93
C VAL A 232 7.19 -2.25 -15.60
N SER A 233 7.17 -1.09 -16.27
CA SER A 233 6.13 -0.05 -16.11
C SER A 233 5.99 0.45 -14.67
N VAL A 234 7.05 0.41 -13.87
CA VAL A 234 7.10 1.02 -12.54
C VAL A 234 7.65 2.43 -12.71
N ASN A 235 6.76 3.42 -12.66
CA ASN A 235 7.10 4.83 -12.76
C ASN A 235 7.44 5.39 -11.36
N ALA A 236 8.62 5.03 -10.87
CA ALA A 236 9.17 5.51 -9.62
C ALA A 236 10.47 6.27 -9.85
N ARG A 237 10.76 7.23 -8.97
CA ARG A 237 12.07 7.86 -8.89
C ARG A 237 13.04 6.89 -8.21
N LYS A 238 14.33 7.00 -8.56
CA LYS A 238 15.40 6.20 -7.95
C LYS A 238 15.35 6.28 -6.41
N GLU A 239 15.21 7.49 -5.88
CA GLU A 239 15.11 7.76 -4.43
C GLU A 239 13.93 7.05 -3.76
N GLU A 240 12.74 7.00 -4.39
CA GLU A 240 11.57 6.34 -3.81
C GLU A 240 11.85 4.84 -3.62
N THR A 241 12.48 4.23 -4.62
CA THR A 241 12.86 2.82 -4.57
C THR A 241 13.99 2.60 -3.55
N SER A 242 15.01 3.46 -3.50
CA SER A 242 16.09 3.37 -2.50
C SER A 242 15.56 3.51 -1.08
N ASN A 243 14.63 4.43 -0.83
CA ASN A 243 14.04 4.64 0.49
C ASN A 243 13.18 3.45 0.90
N ALA A 244 12.41 2.87 -0.03
CA ALA A 244 11.63 1.67 0.23
C ALA A 244 12.52 0.44 0.49
N VAL A 245 13.64 0.31 -0.23
CA VAL A 245 14.67 -0.72 0.07
C VAL A 245 15.22 -0.50 1.48
N SER A 246 15.59 0.73 1.83
CA SER A 246 16.10 1.06 3.17
C SER A 246 15.09 0.75 4.28
N GLU A 247 13.80 1.01 4.05
CA GLU A 247 12.71 0.68 4.98
C GLU A 247 12.54 -0.84 5.16
N LEU A 248 12.62 -1.63 4.08
CA LEU A 248 12.62 -3.09 4.20
C LEU A 248 13.86 -3.58 4.98
N LEU A 249 15.01 -2.95 4.78
CA LEU A 249 16.23 -3.29 5.51
C LEU A 249 16.16 -2.94 7.00
N ASP A 250 15.46 -1.87 7.38
CA ASP A 250 15.22 -1.52 8.80
C ASP A 250 14.42 -2.57 9.56
N TYR A 251 13.52 -3.28 8.87
CA TYR A 251 12.78 -4.39 9.47
C TYR A 251 13.73 -5.44 10.05
N TYR A 252 14.77 -5.79 9.30
CA TYR A 252 15.73 -6.83 9.69
C TYR A 252 16.65 -6.40 10.83
N MET A 253 16.90 -5.10 11.02
CA MET A 253 17.70 -4.61 12.16
C MET A 253 17.13 -5.08 13.50
N HIS A 254 15.80 -5.26 13.59
CA HIS A 254 15.10 -5.62 14.82
C HIS A 254 14.44 -7.02 14.79
N ASN A 255 14.23 -7.59 13.59
CA ASN A 255 13.42 -8.79 13.40
C ASN A 255 14.13 -9.91 12.62
N TYR A 256 15.43 -9.80 12.36
CA TYR A 256 16.19 -10.80 11.60
C TYR A 256 15.97 -12.24 12.11
N GLU A 257 16.03 -12.44 13.43
CA GLU A 257 15.90 -13.79 14.03
C GLU A 257 14.58 -14.50 13.69
N ALA A 258 13.49 -13.74 13.59
CA ALA A 258 12.16 -14.28 13.29
C ALA A 258 11.80 -14.19 11.80
N SER A 259 12.72 -13.70 10.96
CA SER A 259 12.44 -13.39 9.56
C SER A 259 12.43 -14.63 8.66
N PHE A 260 11.71 -14.51 7.54
CA PHE A 260 11.76 -15.48 6.45
C PHE A 260 13.11 -15.42 5.72
N MET A 261 13.77 -14.26 5.68
CA MET A 261 15.13 -14.13 5.14
C MET A 261 16.12 -15.05 5.86
N LYS A 262 16.14 -15.08 7.19
CA LYS A 262 17.00 -15.99 7.97
C LYS A 262 16.74 -17.45 7.58
N GLN A 263 15.48 -17.87 7.57
CA GLN A 263 15.08 -19.24 7.18
C GLN A 263 15.54 -19.58 5.76
N ALA A 264 15.52 -18.61 4.84
CA ALA A 264 15.97 -18.81 3.46
C ALA A 264 17.50 -18.98 3.37
N LEU A 265 18.27 -18.16 4.09
CA LEU A 265 19.72 -18.27 4.14
C LEU A 265 20.16 -19.61 4.74
N ASP A 266 19.49 -20.06 5.80
CA ASP A 266 19.73 -21.38 6.39
C ASP A 266 19.51 -22.50 5.36
N GLN A 267 18.41 -22.45 4.60
CA GLN A 267 18.09 -23.45 3.57
C GLN A 267 19.02 -23.38 2.36
N LEU A 268 19.67 -22.24 2.12
CA LEU A 268 20.71 -22.07 1.11
C LEU A 268 22.10 -22.49 1.61
N ASN A 269 22.21 -23.03 2.83
CA ASN A 269 23.46 -23.37 3.51
C ASN A 269 24.40 -22.15 3.69
N ILE A 270 23.82 -20.96 3.83
CA ILE A 270 24.55 -19.72 4.13
C ILE A 270 24.44 -19.47 5.63
N GLN A 271 25.41 -19.99 6.38
CA GLN A 271 25.46 -19.90 7.83
C GLN A 271 26.29 -18.67 8.23
N LEU A 272 25.61 -17.54 8.43
CA LEU A 272 26.22 -16.30 8.90
C LEU A 272 25.67 -15.93 10.28
N ASP A 273 26.55 -15.42 11.13
CA ASP A 273 26.15 -14.88 12.42
C ASP A 273 25.19 -13.70 12.24
N SER A 274 24.17 -13.61 13.08
CA SER A 274 23.16 -12.57 13.00
C SER A 274 23.74 -11.18 13.15
N LYS A 275 24.77 -11.00 14.00
CA LYS A 275 25.44 -9.70 14.13
C LYS A 275 26.20 -9.35 12.86
N HIS A 276 26.77 -10.34 12.17
CA HIS A 276 27.43 -10.11 10.89
C HIS A 276 26.45 -9.66 9.82
N ILE A 277 25.29 -10.32 9.71
CA ILE A 277 24.24 -9.91 8.77
C ILE A 277 23.77 -8.48 9.08
N ILE A 278 23.48 -8.17 10.33
CA ILE A 278 22.94 -6.85 10.70
C ILE A 278 24.00 -5.75 10.53
N ASN A 279 25.19 -5.93 11.11
CA ASN A 279 26.19 -4.86 11.22
C ASN A 279 27.08 -4.72 10.00
N ASN A 280 27.30 -5.79 9.22
CA ASN A 280 28.17 -5.74 8.05
C ASN A 280 27.38 -5.80 6.75
N VAL A 281 26.34 -6.63 6.64
CA VAL A 281 25.60 -6.75 5.37
C VAL A 281 24.58 -5.61 5.24
N ILE A 282 23.63 -5.56 6.16
CA ILE A 282 22.49 -4.64 6.07
C ILE A 282 22.94 -3.19 6.22
N LEU A 283 23.79 -2.92 7.21
CA LEU A 283 24.29 -1.57 7.46
C LEU A 283 25.13 -1.02 6.29
N ASN A 284 26.01 -1.82 5.69
CA ASN A 284 26.78 -1.40 4.51
C ASN A 284 25.86 -1.03 3.35
N ILE A 285 24.85 -1.86 3.07
CA ILE A 285 23.88 -1.58 2.00
C ILE A 285 23.16 -0.26 2.28
N LYS A 286 22.68 -0.05 3.51
CA LYS A 286 22.00 1.20 3.89
C LYS A 286 22.91 2.42 3.74
N ILE A 287 24.17 2.34 4.15
CA ILE A 287 25.16 3.42 3.98
C ILE A 287 25.30 3.76 2.49
N GLY A 288 25.42 2.76 1.62
CA GLY A 288 25.50 2.96 0.17
C GLY A 288 24.26 3.64 -0.42
N LEU A 289 23.06 3.34 0.11
CA LEU A 289 21.81 3.98 -0.34
C LEU A 289 21.72 5.46 0.05
N HIS A 290 22.21 5.85 1.21
CA HIS A 290 22.17 7.24 1.69
C HIS A 290 23.17 8.16 1.00
N GLN A 291 24.29 7.64 0.49
CA GLN A 291 25.25 8.43 -0.29
C GLN A 291 24.67 8.97 -1.61
N ASP A 292 23.62 8.32 -2.12
CA ASP A 292 22.91 8.72 -3.33
C ASP A 292 21.80 9.77 -3.09
N GLU A 293 21.56 10.17 -1.84
CA GLU A 293 20.43 11.00 -1.44
C GLU A 293 20.73 12.50 -1.63
N ARG A 294 20.09 13.15 -2.61
CA ARG A 294 20.17 14.61 -2.79
C ARG A 294 19.14 15.30 -1.89
N ALA A 295 19.59 16.29 -1.12
CA ALA A 295 18.70 17.12 -0.30
C ALA A 295 17.61 17.77 -1.16
N ARG A 296 16.34 17.60 -0.77
CA ARG A 296 15.19 18.20 -1.44
C ARG A 296 14.47 19.19 -0.54
N PRO A 297 13.84 20.23 -1.14
CA PRO A 297 12.99 21.12 -0.40
C PRO A 297 11.80 20.33 0.18
N PRO A 298 11.32 20.71 1.38
CA PRO A 298 10.17 20.07 2.00
C PRO A 298 8.97 20.13 1.06
N LYS A 299 8.30 19.00 0.87
CA LYS A 299 6.99 18.99 0.20
C LYS A 299 6.04 19.85 1.03
N ARG A 300 5.13 20.59 0.36
CA ARG A 300 4.06 21.31 1.07
C ARG A 300 3.26 20.31 1.89
N GLN A 301 3.23 20.50 3.21
CA GLN A 301 2.39 19.72 4.11
C GLN A 301 0.93 19.95 3.70
N ARG A 302 0.22 18.88 3.35
CA ARG A 302 -1.23 18.96 3.15
C ARG A 302 -1.89 19.03 4.53
N ASN A 303 -2.86 19.91 4.71
CA ASN A 303 -3.70 19.87 5.90
C ASN A 303 -4.58 18.61 5.83
N LEU A 304 -4.33 17.65 6.71
CA LEU A 304 -5.07 16.39 6.79
C LEU A 304 -6.27 16.49 7.75
N ASP A 305 -6.33 17.53 8.59
CA ASP A 305 -7.37 17.67 9.61
C ASP A 305 -8.77 17.86 9.02
N ASP A 306 -8.86 18.45 7.83
CA ASP A 306 -10.12 18.77 7.16
C ASP A 306 -10.73 17.57 6.39
N ASP A 307 -10.01 16.46 6.24
CA ASP A 307 -10.44 15.32 5.42
C ASP A 307 -10.85 14.15 6.33
N LEU A 308 -12.16 13.85 6.35
CA LEU A 308 -12.78 12.82 7.21
C LEU A 308 -12.14 11.43 7.04
N PHE A 309 -11.46 11.19 5.92
CA PHE A 309 -10.75 9.94 5.67
C PHE A 309 -9.64 9.69 6.72
N PHE A 310 -8.98 10.73 7.22
CA PHE A 310 -7.86 10.57 8.17
C PHE A 310 -8.27 10.63 9.64
N LYS A 311 -9.58 10.65 9.92
CA LYS A 311 -10.13 10.60 11.28
C LYS A 311 -10.47 9.15 11.65
N LEU A 312 -10.55 8.89 12.96
CA LEU A 312 -11.03 7.60 13.46
C LEU A 312 -12.43 7.33 12.90
N ARG A 313 -12.66 6.08 12.49
CA ARG A 313 -13.88 5.70 11.81
C ARG A 313 -15.02 5.52 12.80
N ASP A 314 -16.11 6.23 12.55
CA ASP A 314 -17.39 5.99 13.18
C ASP A 314 -18.20 4.98 12.34
N TYR A 315 -18.45 3.80 12.90
CA TYR A 315 -19.20 2.72 12.26
C TYR A 315 -20.71 2.82 12.49
N ASP A 316 -21.16 3.77 13.31
CA ASP A 316 -22.58 4.00 13.58
C ASP A 316 -23.22 4.98 12.60
N VAL A 317 -22.43 5.68 11.77
CA VAL A 317 -22.92 6.56 10.70
C VAL A 317 -23.94 5.86 9.81
N GLY A 318 -23.71 4.59 9.45
CA GLY A 318 -24.63 3.82 8.62
C GLY A 318 -25.95 3.40 9.30
N LYS A 319 -26.09 3.59 10.62
CA LYS A 319 -27.34 3.30 11.35
C LYS A 319 -28.33 4.45 11.26
N THR A 320 -27.83 5.68 11.29
CA THR A 320 -28.64 6.90 11.29
C THR A 320 -28.58 7.63 9.95
N SER A 321 -27.63 7.30 9.09
CA SER A 321 -27.32 8.02 7.86
C SER A 321 -26.81 7.07 6.76
N SER A 322 -26.41 7.59 5.59
CA SER A 322 -25.87 6.78 4.49
C SER A 322 -24.36 6.94 4.32
N ILE A 323 -23.66 5.84 4.04
CA ILE A 323 -22.26 5.86 3.62
C ILE A 323 -22.11 5.19 2.26
N ARG A 324 -21.42 5.85 1.34
CA ARG A 324 -21.16 5.38 -0.02
C ARG A 324 -19.67 5.31 -0.30
N PHE A 325 -19.27 4.23 -0.93
CA PHE A 325 -17.89 3.97 -1.31
C PHE A 325 -17.74 4.00 -2.82
N LEU A 326 -16.80 4.80 -3.30
CA LEU A 326 -16.52 4.99 -4.71
C LEU A 326 -15.10 4.57 -5.03
N TYR A 327 -14.90 4.02 -6.22
CA TYR A 327 -13.60 3.56 -6.69
C TYR A 327 -12.99 4.45 -7.77
N SER A 328 -13.84 5.20 -8.46
CA SER A 328 -13.43 6.11 -9.52
C SER A 328 -13.35 7.52 -8.98
N LYS A 329 -12.16 8.12 -9.08
CA LYS A 329 -11.98 9.54 -8.75
C LYS A 329 -12.92 10.44 -9.56
N LYS A 330 -13.21 10.08 -10.82
CA LYS A 330 -14.17 10.82 -11.65
C LYS A 330 -15.57 10.79 -11.02
N MET A 331 -16.10 9.59 -10.74
CA MET A 331 -17.43 9.46 -10.13
C MET A 331 -17.50 10.17 -8.77
N TYR A 332 -16.44 10.08 -7.97
CA TYR A 332 -16.35 10.82 -6.71
C TYR A 332 -16.46 12.33 -6.90
N LEU A 333 -15.71 12.91 -7.86
CA LEU A 333 -15.77 14.34 -8.13
C LEU A 333 -17.13 14.76 -8.69
N ASP A 334 -17.69 13.97 -9.62
CA ASP A 334 -19.00 14.21 -10.21
C ASP A 334 -20.09 14.21 -9.13
N GLU A 335 -20.04 13.26 -8.20
CA GLU A 335 -21.02 13.16 -7.11
C GLU A 335 -20.84 14.26 -6.06
N VAL A 336 -19.61 14.49 -5.58
CA VAL A 336 -19.32 15.55 -4.60
C VAL A 336 -19.70 16.94 -5.15
N SER A 337 -19.54 17.17 -6.45
CA SER A 337 -19.89 18.46 -7.07
C SER A 337 -21.39 18.79 -7.02
N GLN A 338 -22.25 17.78 -6.81
CA GLN A 338 -23.70 17.97 -6.69
C GLN A 338 -24.10 18.56 -5.34
N TYR A 339 -23.19 18.55 -4.35
CA TYR A 339 -23.46 19.08 -3.02
C TYR A 339 -22.83 20.48 -2.87
N PRO A 340 -23.59 21.48 -2.42
CA PRO A 340 -23.07 22.83 -2.23
C PRO A 340 -21.97 22.82 -1.16
N SER A 341 -20.74 23.26 -1.49
CA SER A 341 -19.73 23.47 -0.46
C SER A 341 -20.18 24.58 0.48
N GLU A 342 -20.12 24.39 1.79
CA GLU A 342 -20.44 25.45 2.78
C GLU A 342 -19.63 26.74 2.55
N LYS A 343 -18.44 26.64 1.95
CA LYS A 343 -17.61 27.79 1.56
C LYS A 343 -18.29 28.73 0.54
N ALA A 344 -19.34 28.29 -0.16
CA ALA A 344 -20.12 29.12 -1.08
C ALA A 344 -21.28 29.87 -0.40
N LYS A 345 -21.56 29.60 0.89
CA LYS A 345 -22.62 30.28 1.66
C LYS A 345 -22.12 31.48 2.48
N ALA A 346 -20.83 31.79 2.45
CA ALA A 346 -20.31 32.99 3.10
C ALA A 346 -20.72 34.24 2.28
N PRO A 347 -21.44 35.21 2.87
CA PRO A 347 -21.76 36.45 2.17
C PRO A 347 -20.44 37.15 1.77
N PRO A 348 -20.39 37.80 0.59
CA PRO A 348 -19.21 38.55 0.19
C PRO A 348 -18.88 39.57 1.28
N LYS A 349 -17.63 39.53 1.79
CA LYS A 349 -17.13 40.54 2.73
C LYS A 349 -17.42 41.91 2.13
N GLN A 350 -18.23 42.71 2.83
CA GLN A 350 -18.51 44.09 2.44
C GLN A 350 -17.18 44.81 2.22
N ALA A 351 -17.02 45.41 1.03
CA ALA A 351 -15.86 46.23 0.74
C ALA A 351 -15.80 47.37 1.77
N PRO A 352 -14.62 47.67 2.35
CA PRO A 352 -14.49 48.80 3.27
C PRO A 352 -14.89 50.09 2.55
N PRO A 353 -15.56 51.03 3.24
CA PRO A 353 -16.02 52.27 2.64
C PRO A 353 -14.83 53.08 2.10
N PRO A 354 -15.01 53.81 0.98
CA PRO A 354 -13.92 54.54 0.35
C PRO A 354 -13.38 55.61 1.30
N GLN A 355 -12.13 55.45 1.71
CA GLN A 355 -11.37 56.50 2.40
C GLN A 355 -11.08 57.64 1.41
N ASN A 356 -11.55 58.84 1.75
CA ASN A 356 -11.24 60.07 1.03
C ASN A 356 -9.73 60.30 0.98
N ARG A 357 -9.14 60.19 -0.22
CA ARG A 357 -7.76 60.61 -0.48
C ARG A 357 -7.69 62.13 -0.61
N PRO A 358 -6.84 62.84 0.14
CA PRO A 358 -6.56 64.24 -0.14
C PRO A 358 -5.81 64.36 -1.47
N LYS A 359 -6.34 65.19 -2.38
CA LYS A 359 -5.60 65.68 -3.55
C LYS A 359 -4.50 66.60 -3.04
N ASN A 360 -3.24 66.20 -3.19
CA ASN A 360 -2.11 67.11 -3.40
C ASN A 360 -0.86 66.30 -3.77
N ARG A 361 -0.45 66.37 -5.04
CA ARG A 361 0.91 66.02 -5.47
C ARG A 361 1.37 67.07 -6.48
N PRO A 362 2.54 67.71 -6.28
CA PRO A 362 3.09 68.66 -7.24
C PRO A 362 3.63 67.94 -8.49
N GLN A 363 3.54 68.62 -9.63
CA GLN A 363 4.11 68.21 -10.91
C GLN A 363 5.65 68.30 -10.88
N ALA A 364 6.32 67.36 -11.56
CA ALA A 364 7.75 67.42 -11.87
C ALA A 364 7.95 67.58 -13.39
N PRO A 365 9.07 68.20 -13.85
CA PRO A 365 9.20 68.69 -15.22
C PRO A 365 9.80 67.68 -16.22
N HIS A 366 9.43 67.84 -17.49
CA HIS A 366 10.08 67.32 -18.71
C HIS A 366 11.55 67.84 -18.82
N THR A 367 12.58 67.22 -19.41
CA THR A 367 12.85 66.42 -20.65
C THR A 367 14.38 66.05 -20.62
N PRO A 368 15.10 65.47 -21.63
CA PRO A 368 14.78 64.75 -22.89
C PRO A 368 15.63 63.46 -23.18
N ASN A 369 15.37 62.88 -24.37
CA ASN A 369 15.90 61.71 -25.09
C ASN A 369 17.43 61.58 -25.32
N ASN A 370 17.87 60.33 -25.58
CA ASN A 370 18.81 59.91 -26.65
C ASN A 370 18.55 58.41 -27.00
N GLU A 371 17.88 58.09 -28.11
CA GLU A 371 18.42 57.57 -29.41
C GLU A 371 19.05 56.15 -29.35
N HIS A 372 18.33 55.07 -29.71
CA HIS A 372 18.12 54.42 -31.05
C HIS A 372 19.09 53.24 -31.33
N PRO A 373 18.84 52.28 -32.27
CA PRO A 373 17.67 52.03 -33.11
C PRO A 373 17.19 50.55 -33.22
N LYS A 374 15.96 50.38 -33.74
CA LYS A 374 15.41 49.12 -34.28
C LYS A 374 15.83 48.91 -35.75
N ARG A 375 15.92 47.65 -36.20
CA ARG A 375 15.87 47.25 -37.63
C ARG A 375 15.32 45.81 -37.78
N PRO A 376 14.94 45.35 -39.00
CA PRO A 376 13.53 45.10 -39.35
C PRO A 376 13.23 43.65 -39.83
N ARG A 377 11.93 43.33 -40.06
CA ARG A 377 11.45 42.15 -40.84
C ARG A 377 11.51 42.47 -42.36
N PRO A 378 11.55 41.52 -43.34
CA PRO A 378 10.31 40.85 -43.83
C PRO A 378 10.43 39.50 -44.61
N HIS A 379 9.27 38.82 -44.74
CA HIS A 379 8.68 37.95 -45.80
C HIS A 379 9.47 36.98 -46.71
N GLN A 380 8.90 35.75 -46.85
CA GLN A 380 8.48 34.99 -48.08
C GLN A 380 8.50 33.47 -47.74
N SER A 381 7.75 32.51 -48.32
CA SER A 381 6.54 32.42 -49.14
C SER A 381 6.31 30.92 -49.46
N TYR A 382 5.04 30.48 -49.51
CA TYR A 382 4.48 29.40 -50.34
C TYR A 382 4.89 27.90 -50.26
N GLN A 383 3.81 27.10 -50.19
CA GLN A 383 3.52 25.77 -50.80
C GLN A 383 3.85 24.46 -50.03
N SER A 384 2.77 23.76 -49.65
CA SER A 384 2.70 22.31 -49.47
C SER A 384 1.77 21.71 -50.55
N PRO A 385 2.13 20.58 -51.20
CA PRO A 385 1.19 19.78 -51.96
C PRO A 385 0.81 18.44 -51.29
N ASN A 386 -0.47 18.10 -51.49
CA ASN A 386 -1.23 16.86 -51.26
C ASN A 386 -0.48 15.51 -51.18
N HIS A 387 -0.93 14.61 -50.29
CA HIS A 387 -1.54 13.30 -50.65
C HIS A 387 -2.14 12.56 -49.43
N HIS A 388 -3.27 11.89 -49.66
CA HIS A 388 -4.07 11.11 -48.70
C HIS A 388 -3.33 9.95 -48.01
N PRO A 389 -3.74 9.56 -46.79
CA PRO A 389 -3.66 8.18 -46.34
C PRO A 389 -5.06 7.51 -46.33
N GLY A 390 -5.16 6.40 -47.04
CA GLY A 390 -6.34 5.56 -47.18
C GLY A 390 -6.78 4.79 -45.91
N PRO A 391 -7.76 3.88 -46.05
CA PRO A 391 -8.61 3.44 -44.95
C PRO A 391 -7.90 2.48 -43.98
N ARG A 392 -8.19 2.67 -42.69
CA ARG A 392 -7.80 1.78 -41.58
C ARG A 392 -8.30 0.36 -41.83
N LYS A 393 -7.38 -0.56 -42.09
CA LYS A 393 -7.65 -2.00 -42.15
C LYS A 393 -7.96 -2.52 -40.74
N ASN A 394 -9.20 -2.99 -40.56
CA ASN A 394 -9.61 -3.85 -39.46
C ASN A 394 -8.83 -5.17 -39.51
N PHE A 395 -7.93 -5.41 -38.57
CA PHE A 395 -7.37 -6.75 -38.33
C PHE A 395 -8.26 -7.49 -37.31
N LYS A 396 -9.25 -8.21 -37.84
CA LYS A 396 -9.80 -9.41 -37.19
C LYS A 396 -8.89 -10.58 -37.56
N LYS A 397 -8.33 -11.28 -36.56
CA LYS A 397 -7.94 -12.70 -36.62
C LYS A 397 -8.21 -13.29 -35.23
N ASN A 398 -9.33 -13.99 -35.09
CA ASN A 398 -9.45 -15.46 -35.19
C ASN A 398 -8.86 -16.16 -33.97
N TYR A 399 -9.66 -16.20 -32.90
CA TYR A 399 -9.49 -17.15 -31.80
C TYR A 399 -10.40 -18.35 -32.11
N ASN A 400 -9.81 -19.51 -32.36
CA ASN A 400 -10.51 -20.75 -32.66
C ASN A 400 -10.25 -21.71 -31.48
N PRO A 401 -11.24 -22.07 -30.65
CA PRO A 401 -11.02 -23.00 -29.56
C PRO A 401 -11.30 -24.43 -30.06
N SER A 402 -10.27 -25.07 -30.59
CA SER A 402 -10.29 -26.52 -30.82
C SER A 402 -9.30 -27.17 -29.86
N PHE A 403 -9.75 -27.47 -28.63
CA PHE A 403 -9.11 -28.49 -27.80
C PHE A 403 -10.03 -29.71 -27.73
N THR A 404 -9.64 -30.70 -28.51
CA THR A 404 -10.16 -32.06 -28.50
C THR A 404 -9.96 -32.69 -27.12
N ASN A 405 -11.07 -33.19 -26.56
CA ASN A 405 -11.07 -34.15 -25.47
C ASN A 405 -10.34 -35.43 -25.91
N ASN A 406 -9.15 -35.68 -25.37
CA ASN A 406 -8.59 -37.02 -25.29
C ASN A 406 -7.42 -37.07 -24.29
N ARG A 407 -7.72 -37.35 -23.02
CA ARG A 407 -6.76 -37.98 -22.12
C ARG A 407 -7.47 -39.04 -21.28
N LYS A 408 -7.13 -40.28 -21.62
CA LYS A 408 -7.44 -41.52 -20.90
C LYS A 408 -7.05 -41.38 -19.43
N ARG A 409 -7.95 -41.83 -18.55
CA ARG A 409 -7.71 -42.03 -17.11
C ARG A 409 -6.61 -43.09 -16.91
N PRO A 410 -5.61 -42.87 -16.04
CA PRO A 410 -4.86 -43.96 -15.45
C PRO A 410 -5.67 -44.57 -14.31
N GLN A 411 -5.74 -45.89 -14.31
CA GLN A 411 -6.44 -46.76 -13.37
C GLN A 411 -5.89 -46.63 -11.95
N ASP A 412 -6.80 -46.84 -10.99
CA ASP A 412 -6.56 -47.01 -9.56
C ASP A 412 -5.43 -48.02 -9.29
N ARG A 413 -4.47 -47.63 -8.45
CA ARG A 413 -3.61 -48.59 -7.73
C ARG A 413 -4.07 -48.65 -6.28
N ALA A 414 -4.47 -49.86 -5.89
CA ALA A 414 -4.85 -50.26 -4.56
C ALA A 414 -3.72 -49.96 -3.54
N PHE A 415 -4.12 -49.44 -2.38
CA PHE A 415 -3.31 -49.49 -1.17
C PHE A 415 -3.41 -50.91 -0.61
N GLU A 416 -2.30 -51.65 -0.65
CA GLU A 416 -2.10 -52.81 0.21
C GLU A 416 -1.65 -52.37 1.62
N LYS A 417 -1.96 -53.25 2.56
CA LYS A 417 -2.09 -53.13 4.03
C LYS A 417 -0.95 -52.47 4.79
#